data_AF-A0A815U357-F1
#
_entry.id   AF-A0A815U357-F1
#
_cell.length_a   1.000
_cell.length_b   1.000
_cell.length_c   1.000
_cell.angle_alpha   90.00
_cell.angle_beta   90.00
_cell.angle_gamma   90.00
#
_symmetry.space_group_name_H-M   'P 1'
#
loop_
_entity.id
_entity.type
_entity.pdbx_description
1 polymer ?
#
loop_
_entity_poly.entity_id
_entity_poly.type
_entity_poly.pdbx_seq_one_letter_code
_entity_poly.pdbx_strand_id
1 'polypeptide(L)'
;MLTNPWSPPNNYKFSTLNIYGVARSVCSHSWLSTYPWLSYSHVHGEVFCRYCVLFNRKHAISDRAQNTLGQLVLKPLRSLKDASEFLKRHEKNDYHLLSATQAEYFVKTWSHPETSIDRVLDKEDKDQIITNRKILTNIVKCILFLAKQNLAFRGGDDDGLPDAAKLHLGLGENVCKKCNIYEWSNPEPVNKYL
;
A
#
# COMPACT_ATOMS: atom_id res chain seq x y z
N MET A 1 -1.19 18.94 3.20
CA MET A 1 -1.15 19.30 1.77
C MET A 1 -2.28 18.67 0.97
N LEU A 2 -2.38 17.33 0.84
CA LEU A 2 -3.52 16.71 0.11
C LEU A 2 -4.84 16.77 0.89
N THR A 3 -4.85 16.24 2.12
CA THR A 3 -6.04 16.06 2.96
C THR A 3 -6.37 17.28 3.81
N ASN A 4 -5.34 17.96 4.32
CA ASN A 4 -5.47 19.24 5.02
C ASN A 4 -4.60 20.29 4.33
N PRO A 5 -5.12 21.02 3.32
CA PRO A 5 -4.44 22.16 2.73
C PRO A 5 -4.47 23.36 3.70
N TRP A 6 -3.56 24.31 3.51
CA TRP A 6 -3.70 25.61 4.17
C TRP A 6 -4.95 26.31 3.65
N SER A 7 -5.76 26.83 4.57
CA SER A 7 -6.97 27.59 4.26
C SER A 7 -6.83 29.02 4.78
N PRO A 8 -7.15 30.03 3.96
CA PRO A 8 -7.11 31.42 4.40
C PRO A 8 -8.16 31.68 5.49
N PRO A 9 -7.88 32.58 6.46
CA PRO A 9 -8.87 33.01 7.46
C PRO A 9 -10.02 33.80 6.82
N ASN A 10 -11.18 33.88 7.47
CA ASN A 10 -12.39 34.48 6.88
C ASN A 10 -12.26 35.94 6.44
N ASN A 11 -11.32 36.69 7.03
CA ASN A 11 -11.04 38.08 6.70
C ASN A 11 -9.88 38.25 5.69
N TYR A 12 -9.44 37.15 5.07
CA TYR A 12 -8.33 37.15 4.13
C TYR A 12 -8.68 37.90 2.84
N LYS A 13 -7.75 38.73 2.38
CA LYS A 13 -7.87 39.48 1.12
C LYS A 13 -7.13 38.73 0.02
N PHE A 14 -7.89 38.10 -0.87
CA PHE A 14 -7.35 37.42 -2.03
C PHE A 14 -6.77 38.41 -3.06
N SER A 15 -5.77 37.94 -3.81
CA SER A 15 -5.26 38.65 -4.98
C SER A 15 -6.39 38.97 -5.96
N THR A 16 -6.24 40.10 -6.65
CA THR A 16 -7.25 40.63 -7.54
C THR A 16 -6.66 40.78 -8.95
N LEU A 17 -7.39 40.34 -9.96
CA LEU A 17 -7.05 40.55 -11.36
C LEU A 17 -7.90 41.68 -11.92
N ASN A 18 -7.27 42.58 -12.68
CA ASN A 18 -7.99 43.60 -13.43
C ASN A 18 -8.51 42.96 -14.73
N ILE A 19 -9.83 42.86 -14.86
CA ILE A 19 -10.49 42.32 -16.05
C ILE A 19 -11.39 43.41 -16.61
N TYR A 20 -11.01 43.98 -17.76
CA TYR A 20 -11.72 45.07 -18.44
C TYR A 20 -11.96 46.28 -17.53
N GLY A 21 -10.96 46.70 -16.75
CA GLY A 21 -11.05 47.84 -15.83
C GLY A 21 -11.73 47.53 -14.50
N VAL A 22 -12.25 46.31 -14.31
CA VAL A 22 -12.90 45.88 -13.07
C VAL A 22 -11.97 44.95 -12.29
N ALA A 23 -11.67 45.34 -11.06
CA ALA A 23 -10.87 44.53 -10.15
C ALA A 23 -11.72 43.36 -9.63
N ARG A 24 -11.31 42.11 -9.91
CA ARG A 24 -12.01 40.90 -9.49
C ARG A 24 -11.11 39.97 -8.70
N SER A 25 -11.60 39.49 -7.57
CA SER A 25 -10.89 38.52 -6.73
C SER A 25 -10.63 37.22 -7.48
N VAL A 26 -9.39 36.72 -7.42
CA VAL A 26 -8.94 35.46 -8.06
C VAL A 26 -9.59 34.22 -7.43
N CYS A 27 -9.98 34.32 -6.17
CA CYS A 27 -10.55 33.22 -5.40
C CYS A 27 -11.65 33.74 -4.47
N SER A 28 -12.46 32.83 -3.94
CA SER A 28 -13.40 33.09 -2.85
C SER A 28 -13.35 31.95 -1.85
N HIS A 29 -13.71 32.25 -0.59
CA HIS A 29 -13.90 31.20 0.43
C HIS A 29 -14.97 30.18 0.01
N SER A 30 -16.02 30.62 -0.69
CA SER A 30 -17.05 29.71 -1.19
C SER A 30 -16.47 28.65 -2.13
N TRP A 31 -15.58 29.02 -3.05
CA TRP A 31 -14.95 28.04 -3.94
C TRP A 31 -14.07 27.05 -3.20
N LEU A 32 -13.27 27.51 -2.24
CA LEU A 32 -12.42 26.63 -1.45
C LEU A 32 -13.25 25.63 -0.62
N SER A 33 -14.45 26.03 -0.19
CA SER A 33 -15.38 25.14 0.51
C SER A 33 -16.14 24.21 -0.44
N THR A 34 -16.50 24.66 -1.64
CA THR A 34 -17.25 23.87 -2.62
C THR A 34 -16.38 22.83 -3.32
N TYR A 35 -15.11 23.16 -3.58
CA TYR A 35 -14.19 22.32 -4.34
C TYR A 35 -13.01 21.89 -3.46
N PRO A 36 -13.10 20.73 -2.78
CA PRO A 36 -12.06 20.27 -1.87
C PRO A 36 -10.68 20.20 -2.52
N TRP A 37 -10.61 19.87 -3.81
CA TRP A 37 -9.38 19.76 -4.60
C TRP A 37 -8.71 21.10 -4.95
N LEU A 38 -9.43 22.22 -4.80
CA LEU A 38 -8.96 23.56 -5.12
C LEU A 38 -8.11 24.13 -3.98
N SER A 39 -7.03 24.83 -4.31
CA SER A 39 -6.20 25.54 -3.33
C SER A 39 -5.77 26.89 -3.85
N TYR A 40 -5.55 27.80 -2.91
CA TYR A 40 -5.01 29.12 -3.18
C TYR A 40 -3.57 29.21 -2.66
N SER A 41 -2.66 29.75 -3.47
CA SER A 41 -1.29 30.06 -3.06
C SER A 41 -1.19 31.55 -2.78
N HIS A 42 -0.90 31.92 -1.53
CA HIS A 42 -0.61 33.32 -1.21
C HIS A 42 0.62 33.85 -1.96
N VAL A 43 1.65 33.01 -2.12
CA VAL A 43 2.92 33.38 -2.77
C VAL A 43 2.73 33.71 -4.25
N HIS A 44 1.94 32.89 -4.95
CA HIS A 44 1.68 33.10 -6.38
C HIS A 44 0.44 33.96 -6.65
N GLY A 45 -0.43 34.16 -5.65
CA GLY A 45 -1.67 34.90 -5.81
C GLY A 45 -2.71 34.19 -6.68
N GLU A 46 -2.59 32.87 -6.86
CA GLU A 46 -3.33 32.09 -7.85
C GLU A 46 -4.00 30.86 -7.23
N VAL A 47 -5.02 30.35 -7.94
CA VAL A 47 -5.71 29.10 -7.60
C VAL A 47 -5.19 27.94 -8.44
N PHE A 48 -5.06 26.77 -7.83
CA PHE A 48 -4.56 25.55 -8.46
C PHE A 48 -5.33 24.33 -7.97
N CYS A 49 -5.34 23.27 -8.78
CA CYS A 49 -5.90 21.98 -8.39
C CYS A 49 -4.79 21.08 -7.82
N ARG A 50 -4.88 20.73 -6.54
CA ARG A 50 -3.81 19.96 -5.86
C ARG A 50 -3.60 18.59 -6.50
N TYR A 51 -4.69 17.91 -6.84
CA TYR A 51 -4.61 16.57 -7.41
C TYR A 51 -3.95 16.62 -8.79
N CYS A 52 -4.41 17.52 -9.66
CA CYS A 52 -3.85 17.66 -10.99
C CYS A 52 -2.38 18.13 -10.98
N VAL A 53 -1.99 19.01 -10.06
CA VAL A 53 -0.59 19.46 -9.95
C VAL A 53 0.34 18.32 -9.49
N LEU A 54 -0.12 17.46 -8.57
CA LEU A 54 0.74 16.43 -7.97
C LEU A 54 0.78 15.10 -8.74
N PHE A 55 -0.35 14.70 -9.34
CA PHE A 55 -0.54 13.35 -9.89
C PHE A 55 -0.65 13.30 -11.41
N ASN A 56 -0.69 14.44 -12.11
CA ASN A 56 -0.78 14.46 -13.56
C ASN A 56 0.59 14.20 -14.22
N ARG A 57 1.08 12.96 -14.17
CA ARG A 57 2.35 12.55 -14.78
C ARG A 57 2.21 11.85 -16.14
N LYS A 58 1.00 11.38 -16.50
CA LYS A 58 0.79 10.50 -17.66
C LYS A 58 0.14 11.15 -18.89
N HIS A 59 -0.24 12.42 -18.85
CA HIS A 59 -0.79 13.12 -20.03
C HIS A 59 0.17 14.14 -20.64
N ALA A 60 1.37 14.30 -20.06
CA ALA A 60 2.42 15.14 -20.62
C ALA A 60 3.30 14.42 -21.66
N ILE A 61 3.14 13.10 -21.86
CA ILE A 61 4.05 12.24 -22.65
C ILE A 61 3.31 11.49 -23.78
N SER A 62 2.22 12.03 -24.30
CA SER A 62 1.72 11.61 -25.62
C SER A 62 1.82 12.77 -26.59
N ASP A 63 2.85 12.72 -27.41
CA ASP A 63 3.21 13.65 -28.49
C ASP A 63 2.16 13.73 -29.63
N ARG A 64 0.92 13.30 -29.38
CA ARG A 64 -0.16 13.25 -30.37
C ARG A 64 -1.52 13.75 -29.88
N ALA A 65 -1.61 14.24 -28.65
CA ALA A 65 -2.76 15.02 -28.24
C ALA A 65 -2.26 16.21 -27.42
N GLN A 66 -2.39 17.40 -28.01
CA GLN A 66 -2.39 18.66 -27.28
C GLN A 66 -3.58 18.73 -26.30
N ASN A 67 -3.72 17.78 -25.38
CA ASN A 67 -4.44 17.98 -24.14
C ASN A 67 -3.54 18.83 -23.24
N THR A 68 -3.33 20.06 -23.72
CA THR A 68 -2.54 21.10 -23.07
C THR A 68 -2.91 21.12 -21.60
N LEU A 69 -1.93 20.92 -20.72
CA LEU A 69 -2.15 21.05 -19.28
C LEU A 69 -2.94 22.34 -19.03
N GLY A 70 -4.17 22.17 -18.56
CA GLY A 70 -5.17 23.23 -18.58
C GLY A 70 -4.89 24.35 -17.58
N GLN A 71 -5.79 25.32 -17.57
CA GLN A 71 -5.88 26.29 -16.46
C GLN A 71 -6.04 25.51 -15.13
N LEU A 72 -5.42 26.01 -14.04
CA LEU A 72 -5.28 25.38 -12.71
C LEU A 72 -4.14 24.35 -12.54
N VAL A 73 -3.37 24.05 -13.60
CA VAL A 73 -2.18 23.17 -13.54
C VAL A 73 -0.92 23.90 -13.98
N LEU A 74 -0.91 24.47 -15.19
CA LEU A 74 0.24 25.23 -15.71
C LEU A 74 -0.03 26.71 -15.89
N LYS A 75 -1.30 27.12 -15.98
CA LYS A 75 -1.68 28.50 -16.26
C LYS A 75 -2.73 28.97 -15.27
N PRO A 76 -2.68 30.25 -14.84
CA PRO A 76 -3.75 30.85 -14.06
C PRO A 76 -5.07 30.87 -14.84
N LEU A 77 -6.17 30.88 -14.10
CA LEU A 77 -7.50 31.09 -14.64
C LEU A 77 -7.60 32.52 -15.20
N ARG A 78 -7.74 32.65 -16.53
CA ARG A 78 -7.70 33.97 -17.22
C ARG A 78 -9.04 34.71 -17.22
N SER A 79 -10.17 34.02 -17.00
CA SER A 79 -11.50 34.63 -16.93
C SER A 79 -12.23 34.18 -15.68
N LEU A 80 -12.54 35.15 -14.81
CA LEU A 80 -13.32 34.92 -13.59
C LEU A 80 -14.84 34.98 -13.82
N LYS A 81 -15.30 35.45 -14.99
CA LYS A 81 -16.74 35.55 -15.32
C LYS A 81 -17.41 34.17 -15.35
N ASP A 82 -16.69 33.17 -15.84
CA ASP A 82 -17.20 31.78 -15.97
C ASP A 82 -16.43 30.82 -15.05
N ALA A 83 -15.77 31.34 -14.01
CA ALA A 83 -14.92 30.53 -13.15
C ALA A 83 -15.65 29.38 -12.48
N SER A 84 -16.88 29.61 -11.99
CA SER A 84 -17.70 28.55 -11.39
C SER A 84 -18.03 27.45 -12.41
N GLU A 85 -18.34 27.81 -13.65
CA GLU A 85 -18.61 26.84 -14.71
C GLU A 85 -17.33 26.10 -15.11
N PHE A 86 -16.20 26.82 -15.20
CA PHE A 86 -14.89 26.25 -15.44
C PHE A 86 -14.52 25.22 -14.37
N LEU A 87 -14.70 25.53 -13.08
CA LEU A 87 -14.41 24.62 -11.97
C LEU A 87 -15.30 23.37 -12.02
N LYS A 88 -16.59 23.52 -12.33
CA LYS A 88 -17.51 22.37 -12.55
C LYS A 88 -17.09 21.50 -13.73
N ARG A 89 -16.61 22.10 -14.82
CA ARG A 89 -16.10 21.36 -15.98
C ARG A 89 -14.76 20.69 -15.65
N HIS A 90 -13.88 21.37 -14.93
CA HIS A 90 -12.58 20.85 -14.52
C HIS A 90 -12.71 19.56 -13.72
N GLU A 91 -13.63 19.54 -12.75
CA GLU A 91 -13.93 18.35 -11.93
C GLU A 91 -14.36 17.13 -12.77
N LYS A 92 -14.98 17.36 -13.92
CA LYS A 92 -15.44 16.31 -14.84
C LYS A 92 -14.40 15.91 -15.89
N ASN A 93 -13.26 16.59 -15.97
CA ASN A 93 -12.24 16.24 -16.95
C ASN A 93 -11.56 14.92 -16.58
N ASP A 94 -11.26 14.09 -17.59
CA ASP A 94 -10.64 12.78 -17.39
C ASP A 94 -9.32 12.85 -16.62
N TYR A 95 -8.48 13.85 -16.93
CA TYR A 95 -7.20 14.02 -16.24
C TYR A 95 -7.37 14.37 -14.76
N HIS A 96 -8.44 15.11 -14.42
CA HIS A 96 -8.76 15.42 -13.03
C HIS A 96 -9.22 14.16 -12.32
N LEU A 97 -10.15 13.41 -12.92
CA LEU A 97 -10.66 12.17 -12.35
C LEU A 97 -9.53 11.16 -12.09
N LEU A 98 -8.65 10.95 -13.07
CA LEU A 98 -7.48 10.08 -12.93
C LEU A 98 -6.54 10.56 -11.83
N SER A 99 -6.26 11.87 -11.77
CA SER A 99 -5.41 12.46 -10.73
C SER A 99 -6.04 12.35 -9.34
N ALA A 100 -7.36 12.50 -9.24
CA ALA A 100 -8.12 12.37 -8.01
C ALA A 100 -8.11 10.92 -7.52
N THR A 101 -8.29 9.94 -8.41
CA THR A 101 -8.16 8.52 -8.10
C THR A 101 -6.75 8.17 -7.62
N GLN A 102 -5.71 8.70 -8.27
CA GLN A 102 -4.32 8.49 -7.82
C GLN A 102 -4.06 9.14 -6.46
N ALA A 103 -4.60 10.34 -6.22
CA ALA A 103 -4.54 11.01 -4.93
C ALA A 103 -5.22 10.17 -3.84
N GLU A 104 -6.37 9.57 -4.13
CA GLU A 104 -7.08 8.69 -3.20
C GLU A 104 -6.27 7.44 -2.86
N TYR A 105 -5.73 6.75 -3.87
CA TYR A 105 -4.85 5.60 -3.65
C TYR A 105 -3.63 5.97 -2.83
N PHE A 106 -3.00 7.12 -3.12
CA PHE A 106 -1.86 7.61 -2.34
C PHE A 106 -2.23 7.81 -0.87
N VAL A 107 -3.38 8.43 -0.57
CA VAL A 107 -3.84 8.63 0.81
C VAL A 107 -4.14 7.30 1.50
N LYS A 108 -4.75 6.34 0.80
CA LYS A 108 -5.03 5.00 1.34
C LYS A 108 -3.74 4.26 1.67
N THR A 109 -2.79 4.21 0.74
CA THR A 109 -1.49 3.55 0.96
C THR A 109 -0.65 4.28 2.01
N TRP A 110 -0.74 5.61 2.09
CA TRP A 110 -0.03 6.37 3.12
C TRP A 110 -0.58 6.12 4.53
N SER A 111 -1.90 5.98 4.67
CA SER A 111 -2.54 5.68 5.96
C SER A 111 -2.42 4.22 6.38
N HIS A 112 -2.35 3.31 5.40
CA HIS A 112 -2.24 1.86 5.60
C HIS A 112 -1.06 1.29 4.80
N PRO A 113 0.19 1.60 5.19
CA PRO A 113 1.36 1.21 4.42
C PRO A 113 1.46 -0.31 4.23
N GLU A 114 1.01 -1.11 5.18
CA GLU A 114 0.97 -2.58 5.12
C GLU A 114 0.19 -3.15 3.93
N THR A 115 -0.69 -2.35 3.32
CA THR A 115 -1.44 -2.73 2.11
C THR A 115 -0.69 -2.43 0.81
N SER A 116 0.46 -1.73 0.89
CA SER A 116 1.31 -1.50 -0.28
C SER A 116 1.86 -2.82 -0.82
N ILE A 117 1.88 -2.94 -2.16
CA ILE A 117 2.32 -4.17 -2.85
C ILE A 117 3.71 -4.58 -2.38
N ASP A 118 4.65 -3.64 -2.30
CA ASP A 118 6.04 -3.91 -1.88
C ASP A 118 6.09 -4.54 -0.47
N ARG A 119 5.28 -4.03 0.47
CA ARG A 119 5.25 -4.57 1.84
C ARG A 119 4.53 -5.90 1.94
N VAL A 120 3.52 -6.15 1.11
CA VAL A 120 2.84 -7.45 1.03
C VAL A 120 3.81 -8.50 0.51
N LEU A 121 4.58 -8.18 -0.54
CA LEU A 121 5.60 -9.08 -1.09
C LEU A 121 6.71 -9.36 -0.07
N ASP A 122 7.25 -8.33 0.57
CA ASP A 122 8.25 -8.49 1.63
C ASP A 122 7.77 -9.37 2.80
N LYS A 123 6.46 -9.31 3.11
CA LYS A 123 5.86 -10.13 4.16
C LYS A 123 5.78 -11.59 3.72
N GLU A 124 5.27 -11.84 2.51
CA GLU A 124 5.13 -13.21 1.97
C GLU A 124 6.49 -13.91 1.90
N ASP A 125 7.53 -13.21 1.43
CA ASP A 125 8.89 -13.75 1.36
C ASP A 125 9.42 -14.15 2.75
N LYS A 126 9.18 -13.31 3.76
CA LYS A 126 9.57 -13.62 5.16
C LYS A 126 8.79 -14.80 5.71
N ASP A 127 7.48 -14.87 5.46
CA ASP A 127 6.62 -15.95 5.92
C ASP A 127 7.01 -17.29 5.27
N GLN A 128 7.39 -17.27 3.99
CA GLN A 128 7.92 -18.44 3.28
C GLN A 128 9.28 -18.88 3.86
N ILE A 129 10.20 -17.96 4.14
CA ILE A 129 11.49 -18.28 4.77
C ILE A 129 11.27 -18.94 6.14
N ILE A 130 10.37 -18.38 6.97
CA ILE A 130 10.05 -18.93 8.29
C ILE A 130 9.47 -20.34 8.16
N THR A 131 8.56 -20.55 7.22
CA THR A 131 7.93 -21.86 6.96
C THR A 131 8.96 -22.88 6.51
N ASN A 132 9.82 -22.53 5.56
CA ASN A 132 10.89 -23.41 5.07
C ASN A 132 11.87 -23.79 6.20
N ARG A 133 12.24 -22.84 7.07
CA ARG A 133 13.09 -23.12 8.24
C ARG A 133 12.42 -24.11 9.22
N LYS A 134 11.11 -23.99 9.45
CA LYS A 134 10.36 -24.95 10.28
C LYS A 134 10.34 -26.35 9.66
N ILE A 135 10.09 -26.45 8.35
CA ILE A 135 10.10 -27.72 7.63
C ILE A 135 11.49 -28.37 7.70
N LEU A 136 12.56 -27.63 7.39
CA LEU A 136 13.93 -28.14 7.47
C LEU A 136 14.30 -28.59 8.88
N THR A 137 13.90 -27.84 9.91
CA THR A 137 14.10 -28.23 11.31
C THR A 137 13.44 -29.57 11.61
N ASN A 138 12.22 -29.79 11.12
CA ASN A 138 11.50 -31.05 11.32
C ASN A 138 12.17 -32.20 10.56
N ILE A 139 12.62 -31.98 9.33
CA ILE A 139 13.37 -32.99 8.55
C ILE A 139 14.64 -33.40 9.33
N VAL A 140 15.40 -32.44 9.85
CA VAL A 140 16.60 -32.72 10.66
C VAL A 140 16.26 -33.49 11.94
N LYS A 141 15.17 -33.14 12.63
CA LYS A 141 14.70 -33.90 13.80
C LYS A 141 14.34 -35.35 13.45
N CYS A 142 13.66 -35.58 12.32
CA CYS A 142 13.37 -36.92 11.83
C CYS A 142 14.65 -37.70 11.51
N ILE A 143 15.61 -37.08 10.82
CA ILE A 143 16.93 -37.67 10.55
C ILE A 143 17.62 -38.07 11.86
N LEU A 144 17.69 -37.16 12.83
CA LEU A 144 18.34 -37.41 14.11
C LEU A 144 17.64 -38.53 14.89
N PHE A 145 16.32 -38.58 14.86
CA PHE A 145 15.53 -39.63 15.49
C PHE A 145 15.84 -40.99 14.86
N LEU A 146 15.76 -41.10 13.53
CA LEU A 146 16.04 -42.35 12.81
C LEU A 146 17.48 -42.82 13.06
N ALA A 147 18.46 -41.92 13.00
CA ALA A 147 19.86 -42.22 13.28
C ALA A 147 20.07 -42.77 14.70
N LYS A 148 19.45 -42.16 15.72
CA LYS A 148 19.52 -42.62 17.12
C LYS A 148 18.89 -44.00 17.32
N GLN A 149 17.84 -44.31 16.57
CA GLN A 149 17.14 -45.60 16.63
C GLN A 149 17.73 -46.63 15.66
N ASN A 150 18.77 -46.26 14.89
CA ASN A 150 19.35 -47.08 13.82
C ASN A 150 18.30 -47.58 12.79
N LEU A 151 17.33 -46.70 12.50
CA LEU A 151 16.24 -46.95 11.56
C LEU A 151 16.58 -46.39 10.17
N ALA A 152 16.14 -47.09 9.12
CA ALA A 152 16.31 -46.63 7.74
C ALA A 152 15.38 -45.45 7.40
N PHE A 153 15.82 -44.59 6.47
CA PHE A 153 15.04 -43.45 5.95
C PHE A 153 13.85 -43.83 5.08
N ARG A 154 13.90 -45.02 4.49
CA ARG A 154 12.84 -45.63 3.69
C ARG A 154 12.47 -46.97 4.32
N GLY A 155 11.19 -47.32 4.25
CA GLY A 155 10.80 -48.73 4.36
C GLY A 155 11.37 -49.51 3.17
N GLY A 156 11.60 -50.81 3.32
CA GLY A 156 12.05 -51.68 2.23
C GLY A 156 11.08 -51.64 1.04
N ASP A 157 11.62 -51.72 -0.18
CA ASP A 157 10.94 -51.38 -1.43
C ASP A 157 9.67 -52.19 -1.73
N ASP A 158 8.60 -51.46 -2.05
CA ASP A 158 7.63 -51.67 -3.14
C ASP A 158 7.34 -53.10 -3.65
N ASP A 159 6.62 -53.89 -2.87
CA ASP A 159 5.85 -55.05 -3.34
C ASP A 159 4.33 -54.74 -3.45
N GLY A 160 3.95 -54.12 -4.57
CA GLY A 160 2.64 -54.35 -5.24
C GLY A 160 1.34 -53.77 -4.65
N LEU A 161 0.98 -52.57 -5.12
CA LEU A 161 -0.38 -51.95 -5.20
C LEU A 161 -1.04 -51.35 -3.93
N PRO A 162 -1.93 -50.34 -4.12
CA PRO A 162 -1.96 -49.13 -3.33
C PRO A 162 -3.05 -49.17 -2.26
N ASP A 163 -2.69 -48.85 -1.02
CA ASP A 163 -3.68 -48.62 0.01
C ASP A 163 -3.58 -47.18 0.50
N ALA A 164 -4.45 -46.33 -0.07
CA ALA A 164 -4.64 -44.94 0.30
C ALA A 164 -5.13 -44.74 1.75
N ALA A 165 -5.14 -45.79 2.58
CA ALA A 165 -5.56 -45.78 3.97
C ALA A 165 -4.43 -45.68 5.01
N LYS A 166 -3.14 -45.73 4.63
CA LYS A 166 -2.03 -45.77 5.61
C LYS A 166 -1.37 -44.43 5.97
N LEU A 167 -1.81 -43.32 5.36
CA LEU A 167 -1.29 -41.99 5.70
C LEU A 167 -2.18 -41.18 6.64
N HIS A 168 -3.18 -41.81 7.26
CA HIS A 168 -3.86 -41.24 8.41
C HIS A 168 -3.13 -41.62 9.70
N LEU A 169 -2.43 -40.60 10.25
CA LEU A 169 -2.19 -40.40 11.68
C LEU A 169 -1.18 -41.33 12.36
N GLY A 170 0.11 -40.95 12.24
CA GLY A 170 1.17 -41.32 13.18
C GLY A 170 1.88 -40.13 13.85
N LEU A 171 1.36 -38.90 13.67
CA LEU A 171 1.75 -37.75 14.52
C LEU A 171 0.88 -37.62 15.77
N GLY A 172 -0.05 -38.55 15.98
CA GLY A 172 -0.71 -38.79 17.25
C GLY A 172 -0.24 -40.12 17.82
N GLU A 173 0.37 -40.06 19.00
CA GLU A 173 0.38 -41.14 20.00
C GLU A 173 0.61 -42.56 19.47
N ASN A 174 1.77 -42.84 18.88
CA ASN A 174 2.23 -44.22 18.75
C ASN A 174 3.62 -44.37 19.34
N VAL A 175 3.60 -44.47 20.66
CA VAL A 175 4.62 -45.08 21.50
C VAL A 175 5.04 -46.40 20.87
N CYS A 176 6.34 -46.56 20.59
CA CYS A 176 6.92 -47.87 20.33
C CYS A 176 6.65 -48.77 21.55
N LYS A 177 5.65 -49.67 21.50
CA LYS A 177 5.36 -50.65 22.57
C LYS A 177 6.51 -51.64 22.83
N LYS A 178 7.58 -51.60 22.04
CA LYS A 178 8.81 -52.40 22.22
C LYS A 178 9.92 -51.64 22.97
N CYS A 179 9.81 -50.32 23.07
CA CYS A 179 10.83 -49.43 23.58
C CYS A 179 10.25 -48.75 24.83
N ASN A 180 10.38 -49.39 25.99
CA ASN A 180 9.82 -48.92 27.26
C ASN A 180 10.60 -47.72 27.83
N ILE A 181 10.64 -46.60 27.09
CA ILE A 181 11.30 -45.36 27.55
C ILE A 181 10.28 -44.22 27.44
N TYR A 182 9.45 -44.12 28.47
CA TYR A 182 8.92 -42.83 28.90
C TYR A 182 9.78 -42.36 30.06
N GLU A 183 10.48 -41.25 29.88
CA GLU A 183 10.58 -40.20 30.89
C GLU A 183 11.28 -38.98 30.27
N TRP A 184 10.52 -37.92 30.06
CA TRP A 184 11.09 -36.58 30.08
C TRP A 184 10.25 -35.73 31.03
N SER A 185 10.70 -35.71 32.28
CA SER A 185 10.33 -34.74 33.30
C SER A 185 11.60 -34.15 33.92
N ASN A 186 11.99 -32.98 33.38
CA ASN A 186 12.59 -31.75 33.97
C ASN A 186 13.30 -31.78 35.35
N PRO A 187 14.22 -30.85 35.72
CA PRO A 187 14.52 -29.52 35.13
C PRO A 187 16.04 -29.14 35.07
N GLU A 188 16.35 -27.91 34.61
CA GLU A 188 17.71 -27.31 34.66
C GLU A 188 18.34 -27.28 36.08
N PRO A 189 19.67 -27.11 36.17
CA PRO A 189 20.13 -25.78 36.61
C PRO A 189 21.31 -25.20 35.82
N VAL A 190 21.16 -23.91 35.53
CA VAL A 190 22.17 -22.84 35.46
C VAL A 190 23.60 -23.22 35.89
N ASN A 191 24.55 -23.13 34.97
CA ASN A 191 25.94 -22.67 35.21
C ASN A 191 26.53 -22.25 33.85
N LYS A 192 26.61 -20.97 33.45
CA LYS A 192 27.57 -19.92 33.86
C LYS A 192 29.05 -20.38 33.86
N TYR A 193 29.83 -19.71 32.99
CA TYR A 193 31.29 -19.69 32.86
C TYR A 193 31.97 -20.83 32.08
N LEU A 194 32.19 -20.65 30.78
CA LEU A 194 33.47 -20.26 30.13
C LEU A 194 33.31 -20.30 28.60
#